data_AF-A0A220SFQ7-F1
#
_entry.id   AF-A0A220SFQ7-F1
#
_cell.length_a   1.000
_cell.length_b   1.000
_cell.length_c   1.000
_cell.angle_alpha   90.00
_cell.angle_beta   90.00
_cell.angle_gamma   90.00
#
_symmetry.space_group_name_H-M   'P 1'
#
loop_
_entity.id
_entity.type
_entity.pdbx_description
1 polymer ?
#
loop_
_entity_poly.entity_id
_entity_poly.type
_entity_poly.pdbx_seq_one_letter_code
_entity_poly.pdbx_strand_id
1 'polypeptide(L)'
;MHFISGLILLGIGWNFIFMGGSTLLTSVYRVEEKEKTQAFHDFFVFAVMSTSSFAAGALLKYWGWEGVNIAAIPLLGIVLLFVLLIRKKI
;
A
#
# COMPACT_ATOMS: atom_id res chain seq x y z
N MET A 1 18.28 -9.60 -14.51
CA MET A 1 17.80 -8.24 -14.85
C MET A 1 16.36 -7.96 -14.42
N HIS A 2 15.48 -8.96 -14.29
CA HIS A 2 14.08 -8.77 -13.83
C HIS A 2 13.93 -8.38 -12.34
N PHE A 3 14.80 -8.87 -11.45
CA PHE A 3 14.67 -8.61 -10.02
C PHE A 3 14.95 -7.15 -9.63
N ILE A 4 16.06 -6.58 -10.11
CA ILE A 4 16.45 -5.19 -9.80
C ILE A 4 15.50 -4.19 -10.44
N SER A 5 15.09 -4.41 -11.70
CA SER A 5 14.10 -3.57 -12.36
C SER A 5 12.75 -3.62 -11.65
N GLY A 6 12.33 -4.79 -11.17
CA GLY A 6 11.16 -4.96 -10.32
C GLY A 6 11.26 -4.17 -9.00
N LEU A 7 12.40 -4.23 -8.31
CA LEU A 7 12.64 -3.45 -7.08
C LEU A 7 12.59 -1.93 -7.32
N ILE A 8 13.13 -1.46 -8.45
CA ILE A 8 13.06 -0.04 -8.83
C ILE A 8 11.60 0.38 -9.05
N LEU A 9 10.84 -0.35 -9.87
CA LEU A 9 9.44 -0.05 -10.14
C LEU A 9 8.59 -0.11 -8.88
N LEU A 10 8.84 -1.09 -8.02
CA LEU A 10 8.18 -1.22 -6.72
C LEU A 10 8.47 0.00 -5.83
N GLY A 11 9.73 0.43 -5.75
CA GLY A 11 10.13 1.61 -4.97
C GLY A 11 9.50 2.90 -5.49
N ILE A 12 9.39 3.05 -6.81
CA ILE A 12 8.69 4.19 -7.43
C ILE A 12 7.20 4.13 -7.06
N GLY A 13 6.53 2.99 -7.29
CA GLY A 13 5.11 2.82 -6.98
C GLY A 13 4.78 3.09 -5.50
N TRP A 14 5.63 2.60 -4.59
CA TRP A 14 5.50 2.84 -3.16
C TRP A 14 5.52 4.33 -2.80
N ASN A 15 6.48 5.09 -3.33
CA ASN A 15 6.58 6.53 -3.07
C ASN A 15 5.35 7.28 -3.57
N PHE A 16 4.88 6.99 -4.78
CA PHE A 16 3.69 7.63 -5.33
C PHE A 16 2.44 7.33 -4.51
N ILE A 17 2.25 6.08 -4.06
CA ILE A 17 1.10 5.70 -3.24
C ILE A 17 1.16 6.38 -1.87
N PHE A 18 2.31 6.35 -1.21
CA PHE A 18 2.45 6.89 0.14
C PHE A 18 2.37 8.43 0.17
N MET A 19 3.15 9.10 -0.69
CA MET A 19 3.16 10.58 -0.77
C MET A 19 1.88 11.13 -1.41
N GLY A 20 1.38 10.50 -2.47
CA GLY A 20 0.14 10.91 -3.12
C GLY A 20 -1.07 10.70 -2.22
N GLY A 21 -1.12 9.56 -1.52
CA GLY A 21 -2.20 9.23 -0.59
C GLY A 21 -2.27 10.18 0.61
N SER A 22 -1.14 10.43 1.28
CA SER A 22 -1.07 11.38 2.41
C SER A 22 -1.37 12.82 1.99
N THR A 23 -0.93 13.25 0.81
CA THR A 23 -1.25 14.57 0.27
C THR A 23 -2.74 14.71 -0.02
N LEU A 24 -3.36 13.72 -0.68
CA LEU A 24 -4.80 13.73 -0.94
C LEU A 24 -5.59 13.73 0.37
N LEU A 25 -5.20 12.88 1.32
CA LEU A 25 -5.85 12.78 2.62
C LEU A 25 -5.80 14.12 3.36
N THR A 26 -4.64 14.75 3.48
CA THR A 26 -4.47 16.02 4.20
C THR A 26 -5.09 17.23 3.48
N SER A 27 -5.48 17.12 2.21
CA SER A 27 -6.16 18.20 1.47
C SER A 27 -7.65 18.33 1.79
N VAL A 28 -8.29 17.26 2.26
CA VAL A 28 -9.73 17.23 2.56
C VAL A 28 -10.04 17.63 4.01
N TYR A 29 -9.04 17.62 4.90
CA TYR A 29 -9.20 17.95 6.32
C TYR A 29 -8.76 19.38 6.66
N ARG A 30 -9.38 19.96 7.69
CA ARG A 30 -8.98 21.26 8.28
C ARG A 30 -7.60 21.14 8.90
N VAL A 31 -6.83 22.23 8.89
CA VAL A 31 -5.43 22.26 9.39
C VAL A 31 -5.31 21.70 10.82
N GLU A 32 -6.28 22.00 11.68
CA GLU A 32 -6.37 21.54 13.07
C GLU A 32 -6.52 20.02 13.22
N GLU A 33 -7.04 19.33 12.20
CA GLU A 33 -7.29 17.89 12.22
C GLU A 33 -6.21 17.09 11.46
N LYS A 34 -5.39 17.76 10.64
CA LYS A 34 -4.39 17.11 9.77
C LYS A 34 -3.41 16.25 10.54
N GLU A 35 -2.90 16.73 11.67
CA GLU A 35 -1.91 15.99 12.47
C GLU A 35 -2.49 14.69 13.03
N LYS A 36 -3.72 14.74 13.55
CA LYS A 36 -4.41 13.54 14.06
C LYS A 36 -4.72 12.56 12.93
N THR A 37 -5.20 13.06 11.79
CA THR A 37 -5.50 12.22 10.61
C THR A 37 -4.24 11.58 10.04
N GLN A 38 -3.13 12.31 9.97
CA GLN A 38 -1.84 11.79 9.50
C GLN A 38 -1.30 10.73 10.46
N ALA A 39 -1.35 10.97 11.77
CA ALA A 39 -0.94 9.98 12.76
C ALA A 39 -1.77 8.69 12.69
N PHE A 40 -3.09 8.80 12.46
CA PHE A 40 -3.96 7.65 12.27
C PHE A 40 -3.64 6.90 10.97
N HIS A 41 -3.40 7.62 9.87
CA HIS A 41 -2.99 7.04 8.60
C HIS A 41 -1.69 6.23 8.77
N ASP A 42 -0.67 6.83 9.38
CA ASP A 42 0.63 6.19 9.55
C ASP A 42 0.53 4.97 10.47
N PHE A 43 -0.24 5.07 11.57
CA PHE A 43 -0.55 3.91 12.42
C PHE A 43 -1.19 2.76 11.63
N PHE A 44 -2.18 3.08 10.79
CA PHE A 44 -2.88 2.07 9.99
C PHE A 44 -1.94 1.42 8.96
N VAL A 45 -1.13 2.22 8.27
CA VAL A 45 -0.11 1.71 7.32
C VAL A 45 0.85 0.77 8.02
N PHE A 46 1.38 1.14 9.20
CA PHE A 46 2.31 0.28 9.94
C PHE A 46 1.64 -0.99 10.48
N ALA A 47 0.40 -0.91 10.95
CA ALA A 47 -0.35 -2.08 11.42
C ALA A 47 -0.59 -3.10 10.27
N VAL A 48 -1.00 -2.62 9.10
CA VAL A 48 -1.18 -3.46 7.90
C VAL A 48 0.17 -4.01 7.42
N MET A 49 1.24 -3.20 7.45
CA MET A 49 2.58 -3.66 7.06
C MET A 49 3.09 -4.77 7.98
N SER A 50 2.89 -4.64 9.29
CA SER A 50 3.28 -5.65 10.28
C SER A 50 2.56 -6.97 10.05
N THR A 51 1.22 -6.93 9.95
CA THR A 51 0.40 -8.13 9.70
C THR A 51 0.73 -8.79 8.35
N SER A 52 0.93 -7.98 7.31
CA SER A 52 1.33 -8.48 5.98
C SER A 52 2.71 -9.12 6.00
N SER A 53 3.65 -8.61 6.79
CA SER A 53 4.99 -9.20 6.96
C SER A 53 4.92 -10.60 7.57
N PHE A 54 4.11 -10.78 8.62
CA PHE A 54 3.86 -12.11 9.19
C PHE A 54 3.20 -13.07 8.19
N ALA A 55 2.19 -12.58 7.45
CA ALA A 55 1.51 -13.38 6.42
C ALA A 55 2.47 -13.79 5.29
N ALA A 56 3.30 -12.87 4.80
CA ALA A 56 4.31 -13.13 3.79
C ALA A 56 5.35 -14.15 4.27
N GLY A 57 5.78 -14.07 5.53
CA GLY A 57 6.68 -15.06 6.14
C GLY A 57 6.07 -16.47 6.19
N ALA A 58 4.79 -16.58 6.55
CA ALA A 58 4.08 -17.87 6.53
C ALA A 58 3.93 -18.41 5.10
N LEU A 59 3.50 -17.57 4.16
CA LEU A 59 3.37 -17.92 2.73
C LEU A 59 4.70 -18.37 2.14
N LEU A 60 5.80 -17.67 2.44
CA LEU A 60 7.13 -18.01 1.98
C LEU A 60 7.57 -19.38 2.52
N LYS A 61 7.25 -19.71 3.77
CA LYS A 61 7.59 -21.00 4.38
C LYS A 61 6.87 -22.18 3.72
N TYR A 62 5.58 -22.03 3.39
CA TYR A 62 4.78 -23.15 2.87
C TYR A 62 4.76 -23.23 1.34
N TRP A 63 4.69 -22.09 0.65
CA TRP A 63 4.48 -22.01 -0.81
C TRP A 63 5.60 -21.26 -1.55
N GLY A 64 6.67 -20.88 -0.85
CA GLY A 64 7.80 -20.18 -1.44
C GLY A 64 7.45 -18.79 -1.98
N TRP A 65 8.34 -18.25 -2.81
CA TRP A 65 8.18 -16.92 -3.39
C TRP A 65 7.00 -16.82 -4.37
N GLU A 66 6.64 -17.92 -5.02
CA GLU A 66 5.49 -17.97 -5.93
C GLU A 66 4.17 -17.76 -5.18
N GLY A 67 4.00 -18.40 -4.02
CA GLY A 67 2.84 -18.20 -3.16
C GLY A 67 2.69 -16.74 -2.69
N VAL A 68 3.79 -16.07 -2.35
CA VAL A 68 3.79 -14.64 -1.99
C VAL A 68 3.35 -13.77 -3.16
N ASN A 69 3.85 -14.04 -4.37
CA ASN A 69 3.47 -13.28 -5.56
C ASN A 69 2.00 -13.47 -5.93
N ILE A 70 1.49 -14.71 -5.90
CA ILE A 70 0.08 -15.00 -6.20
C ILE A 70 -0.84 -14.34 -5.18
N ALA A 71 -0.48 -14.37 -3.89
CA ALA A 71 -1.24 -13.72 -2.84
C ALA A 71 -1.27 -12.17 -2.99
N ALA A 72 -0.24 -11.57 -3.57
CA ALA A 72 -0.19 -10.12 -3.81
C ALA A 72 -1.14 -9.66 -4.94
N ILE A 73 -1.40 -10.50 -5.96
CA ILE A 73 -2.26 -10.16 -7.11
C ILE A 73 -3.67 -9.69 -6.69
N PRO A 74 -4.45 -10.44 -5.88
CA PRO A 74 -5.80 -10.01 -5.49
C PRO A 74 -5.78 -8.73 -4.65
N LEU A 75 -4.78 -8.54 -3.79
CA LEU A 75 -4.59 -7.30 -3.03
C LEU A 75 -4.38 -6.09 -3.95
N LEU A 76 -3.52 -6.22 -4.96
CA LEU A 76 -3.31 -5.18 -5.97
C LEU A 76 -4.58 -4.90 -6.78
N GLY A 77 -5.36 -5.94 -7.10
CA GLY A 77 -6.65 -5.81 -7.78
C GLY A 77 -7.66 -4.99 -6.97
N ILE A 78 -7.73 -5.22 -5.65
CA ILE A 78 -8.57 -4.43 -4.74
C ILE A 78 -8.13 -2.97 -4.73
N VAL A 79 -6.82 -2.69 -4.57
CA VAL A 79 -6.29 -1.32 -4.59
C VAL A 79 -6.65 -0.61 -5.89
N LEU A 80 -6.44 -1.27 -7.04
CA LEU A 80 -6.77 -0.72 -8.34
C LEU A 80 -8.26 -0.40 -8.46
N LEU A 81 -9.12 -1.29 -7.98
CA LEU A 81 -10.57 -1.08 -7.97
C LEU A 81 -10.96 0.14 -7.13
N PHE A 82 -10.42 0.27 -5.92
CA PHE A 82 -10.67 1.45 -5.07
C PHE A 82 -10.18 2.75 -5.72
N VAL A 83 -9.00 2.75 -6.34
CA VAL A 83 -8.49 3.93 -7.06
C VAL A 83 -9.42 4.32 -8.20
N LEU A 84 -9.92 3.36 -8.98
CA LEU A 84 -10.87 3.61 -10.06
C LEU A 84 -12.22 4.14 -9.56
N LEU A 85 -12.71 3.64 -8.42
CA LEU A 85 -13.94 4.11 -7.79
C LEU A 85 -13.81 5.54 -7.25
N ILE A 86 -12.69 5.86 -6.59
CA ILE A 86 -12.42 7.21 -6.08
C ILE A 86 -12.29 8.20 -7.24
N ARG A 87 -11.60 7.83 -8.32
CA ARG A 87 -11.46 8.68 -9.52
C ARG A 87 -12.79 9.01 -10.19
N LYS A 88 -13.80 8.12 -10.12
CA LYS A 88 -15.14 8.42 -10.66
C LYS A 88 -15.94 9.43 -9.83
N LYS A 89 -15.54 9.65 -8.57
CA LYS A 89 -16.29 10.46 -7.60
C LYS A 89 -15.71 11.87 -7.41
N ILE A 90 -14.47 12.08 -7.85
CA ILE A 90 -13.78 13.38 -7.96
C ILE A 90 -14.05 13.95 -9.34
#